data_AF-A0A420FCX1-F1
#
_entry.id   AF-A0A420FCX1-F1
#
_cell.length_a   1.000
_cell.length_b   1.000
_cell.length_c   1.000
_cell.angle_alpha   90.00
_cell.angle_beta   90.00
_cell.angle_gamma   90.00
#
_symmetry.space_group_name_H-M   'P 1'
#
loop_
_entity.id
_entity.type
_entity.pdbx_description
1 polymer ?
#
loop_
_entity_poly.entity_id
_entity_poly.type
_entity_poly.pdbx_seq_one_letter_code
_entity_poly.pdbx_strand_id
1 'polypeptide(L)'
;MYGKVFHDDAGEEYGVIRTLPQGDRNELFSSSFKPFAVDDCGNYFLRTDDGVSFWDHETGNVTRLAASENAFIDRLTEPRPVTLEEGQVRRAWIDPDFLKRLNKK
;
A
#
# COMPACT_ATOMS: atom_id res chain seq x y z
N MET A 1 -2.15 -2.84 11.77
CA MET A 1 -1.33 -2.97 10.55
C MET A 1 -2.06 -2.37 9.36
N TYR A 2 -3.24 -2.86 8.98
CA TYR A 2 -3.97 -2.30 7.83
C TYR A 2 -4.30 -0.82 8.01
N GLY A 3 -4.26 -0.08 6.91
CA GLY A 3 -4.46 1.37 6.89
C GLY A 3 -3.23 2.18 7.31
N LYS A 4 -2.16 1.55 7.79
CA LYS A 4 -0.88 2.19 8.13
C LYS A 4 0.10 2.10 6.96
N VAL A 5 1.15 2.92 7.04
CA VAL A 5 2.33 2.89 6.15
C VAL A 5 3.54 2.40 6.93
N PHE A 6 4.54 1.90 6.23
CA PHE A 6 5.85 1.56 6.81
C PHE A 6 6.87 2.64 6.45
N HIS A 7 7.70 3.05 7.41
CA HIS A 7 8.84 3.94 7.15
C HIS A 7 10.15 3.18 7.38
N ASP A 8 11.07 3.28 6.42
CA ASP A 8 12.43 2.77 6.61
C ASP A 8 13.32 3.72 7.45
N ASP A 9 14.58 3.34 7.65
CA ASP A 9 15.54 4.16 8.40
C ASP A 9 15.95 5.45 7.67
N ALA A 10 15.74 5.53 6.34
CA ALA A 10 15.98 6.73 5.55
C ALA A 10 14.77 7.68 5.55
N GLY A 11 13.62 7.22 6.07
CA GLY A 11 12.36 7.95 6.08
C GLY A 11 11.53 7.80 4.82
N GLU A 12 11.85 6.83 3.96
CA GLU A 12 11.05 6.47 2.78
C GLU A 12 9.75 5.80 3.24
N GLU A 13 8.63 6.22 2.65
CA GLU A 13 7.29 5.70 2.98
C GLU A 13 6.90 4.61 1.99
N TYR A 14 6.55 3.44 2.51
CA TYR A 14 6.01 2.33 1.74
C TYR A 14 4.50 2.29 1.91
N GLY A 15 3.80 2.11 0.78
CA GLY A 15 2.38 2.35 0.59
C GLY A 15 1.43 1.81 1.65
N VAL A 16 0.19 2.32 1.65
CA VAL A 16 -0.80 1.99 2.67
C VAL A 16 -1.12 0.50 2.64
N ILE A 17 -0.88 -0.18 3.76
CA ILE A 17 -1.00 -1.63 3.88
C ILE A 17 -2.49 -2.04 3.84
N ARG A 18 -2.85 -2.88 2.88
CA ARG A 18 -4.21 -3.44 2.70
C ARG A 18 -4.20 -4.96 2.73
N THR A 19 -5.36 -5.53 3.04
CA THR A 19 -5.57 -6.98 2.98
C THR A 19 -5.42 -7.47 1.55
N LEU A 20 -4.83 -8.66 1.38
CA LEU A 20 -4.82 -9.32 0.08
C LEU A 20 -6.25 -9.59 -0.42
N PRO A 21 -6.52 -9.36 -1.71
CA PRO A 21 -7.77 -9.78 -2.32
C PRO A 21 -7.96 -11.30 -2.20
N GLN A 22 -9.19 -11.76 -1.96
CA GLN A 22 -9.47 -13.19 -1.97
C GLN A 22 -9.17 -13.79 -3.35
N GLY A 23 -8.41 -14.89 -3.38
CA GLY A 23 -8.05 -15.59 -4.61
C GLY A 23 -6.76 -15.09 -5.27
N ASP A 24 -6.12 -14.07 -4.71
CA ASP A 24 -4.82 -13.57 -5.18
C ASP A 24 -3.69 -14.53 -4.75
N ARG A 25 -3.60 -15.65 -5.46
CA ARG A 25 -2.46 -16.56 -5.41
C ARG A 25 -1.49 -16.10 -6.48
N ASN A 26 -0.80 -15.00 -6.19
CA ASN A 26 0.10 -14.40 -7.15
C ASN A 26 1.25 -15.38 -7.48
N GLU A 27 1.16 -16.05 -8.64
CA GLU A 27 2.14 -17.06 -9.11
C GLU A 27 3.53 -16.46 -9.36
N LEU A 28 3.63 -15.13 -9.31
CA LEU A 28 4.87 -14.36 -9.40
C LEU A 28 5.87 -14.67 -8.28
N PHE A 29 5.38 -15.18 -7.14
CA PHE A 29 6.22 -15.38 -5.97
C PHE A 29 6.61 -16.86 -5.81
N SER A 30 7.92 -17.12 -5.69
CA SER A 30 8.42 -18.46 -5.35
C SER A 30 7.97 -18.89 -3.95
N SER A 31 8.14 -20.16 -3.57
CA SER A 31 7.74 -20.66 -2.24
C SER A 31 8.38 -19.92 -1.06
N SER A 32 9.50 -19.23 -1.29
CA SER A 32 10.21 -18.41 -0.29
C SER A 32 9.64 -16.99 -0.13
N PHE A 33 8.77 -16.54 -1.03
CA PHE A 33 8.09 -15.25 -0.97
C PHE A 33 6.60 -15.46 -0.71
N LYS A 34 6.14 -15.10 0.48
CA LYS A 34 4.74 -15.29 0.88
C LYS A 34 4.06 -13.93 1.01
N PRO A 35 3.30 -13.48 0.01
CA PRO A 35 2.57 -12.23 0.12
C PRO A 35 1.60 -12.29 1.31
N PHE A 36 1.46 -11.17 2.01
CA PHE A 36 0.51 -11.05 3.12
C PHE A 36 -0.28 -9.74 3.14
N ALA A 37 0.17 -8.74 2.39
CA ALA A 37 -0.54 -7.50 2.17
C ALA A 37 -0.17 -6.90 0.81
N VAL A 38 -0.98 -5.94 0.36
CA VAL A 38 -0.80 -5.19 -0.88
C VAL A 38 -1.06 -3.71 -0.61
N ASP A 39 -0.57 -2.80 -1.44
CA ASP A 39 -1.04 -1.41 -1.47
C ASP A 39 -2.11 -1.19 -2.57
N ASP A 40 -2.41 0.06 -2.92
CA ASP A 40 -3.36 0.36 -4.02
C ASP A 40 -2.73 0.58 -5.39
N CYS A 41 -1.40 0.52 -5.44
CA CYS A 41 -0.62 0.63 -6.66
C CYS A 41 -0.19 -0.76 -7.19
N GLY A 42 -0.54 -1.85 -6.48
CA GLY A 42 -0.23 -3.22 -6.88
C GLY A 42 1.10 -3.74 -6.33
N ASN A 43 1.70 -3.05 -5.37
CA ASN A 43 2.91 -3.51 -4.69
C ASN A 43 2.57 -4.45 -3.55
N TYR A 44 3.47 -5.39 -3.26
CA TYR A 44 3.22 -6.46 -2.27
C TYR A 44 4.17 -6.39 -1.09
N PHE A 45 3.61 -6.62 0.10
CA PHE A 45 4.39 -6.93 1.29
C PHE A 45 4.52 -8.45 1.42
N LEU A 46 5.75 -8.93 1.50
CA LEU A 46 6.13 -10.32 1.45
C LEU A 46 6.75 -10.75 2.78
N ARG A 47 6.35 -11.93 3.29
CA ARG A 47 7.14 -12.66 4.28
C ARG A 47 8.18 -13.49 3.55
N THR A 48 9.41 -13.40 4.01
CA THR A 48 10.61 -14.08 3.49
C THR A 48 11.36 -14.73 4.65
N ASP A 49 12.30 -15.61 4.35
CA ASP A 49 13.13 -16.24 5.39
C ASP A 49 13.97 -15.20 6.17
N ASP A 50 14.27 -14.05 5.55
CA ASP A 50 15.05 -12.94 6.14
C ASP A 50 14.19 -11.84 6.79
N GLY A 51 12.87 -12.04 6.89
CA GLY A 51 11.92 -11.11 7.49
C GLY A 51 10.86 -10.60 6.53
N VAL A 52 10.58 -9.29 6.54
CA VAL A 52 9.56 -8.63 5.71
C VAL A 52 10.24 -7.87 4.58
N SER A 53 9.73 -8.07 3.36
CA SER A 53 10.19 -7.39 2.15
C SER A 53 9.03 -6.73 1.41
N PHE A 54 9.35 -5.76 0.57
CA PHE A 54 8.45 -5.06 -0.33
C PHE A 54 8.80 -5.40 -1.77
N TRP A 55 7.82 -5.79 -2.56
CA TRP A 55 7.98 -5.98 -3.99
C TRP A 55 7.26 -4.86 -4.72
N ASP A 56 8.01 -4.17 -5.56
CA ASP A 56 7.55 -3.07 -6.40
C ASP A 56 7.10 -3.62 -7.76
N HIS A 57 5.84 -3.40 -8.10
CA HIS A 57 5.24 -3.84 -9.36
C HIS A 57 5.83 -3.12 -10.59
N GLU A 58 6.22 -1.85 -10.45
CA GLU A 58 6.71 -1.06 -11.57
C GLU A 58 8.13 -1.45 -11.96
N THR A 59 8.97 -1.77 -10.97
CA THR A 59 10.39 -2.10 -11.20
C THR A 59 10.70 -3.59 -11.11
N GLY A 60 9.81 -4.38 -10.50
CA GLY A 60 10.03 -5.79 -10.19
C GLY A 60 11.02 -6.05 -9.04
N ASN A 61 11.53 -4.99 -8.40
CA ASN A 61 12.54 -5.09 -7.36
C ASN A 61 11.95 -5.56 -6.02
N VAL A 62 12.76 -6.30 -5.26
CA VAL A 62 12.45 -6.67 -3.87
C VAL A 62 13.36 -5.90 -2.94
N THR A 63 12.77 -5.12 -2.05
CA THR A 63 13.47 -4.36 -1.01
C THR A 63 13.18 -4.96 0.36
N ARG A 64 14.22 -5.30 1.12
CA ARG A 64 14.04 -5.78 2.49
C ARG A 64 13.65 -4.61 3.39
N LEU A 65 12.51 -4.71 4.06
CA LEU A 65 11.99 -3.67 4.96
C LEU A 65 12.40 -3.89 6.41
N ALA A 66 12.30 -5.13 6.89
CA ALA A 66 12.57 -5.46 8.29
C ALA A 66 13.09 -6.88 8.46
N ALA A 67 13.89 -7.10 9.51
CA ALA A 67 14.43 -8.42 9.84
C ALA A 67 13.41 -9.38 10.45
N SER A 68 12.25 -8.88 10.91
CA SER A 68 11.17 -9.68 11.45
C SER A 68 9.83 -8.96 11.30
N GLU A 69 8.72 -9.70 11.45
CA GLU A 69 7.37 -9.12 11.43
C GLU A 69 7.13 -8.15 12.59
N ASN A 70 7.70 -8.42 13.78
CA ASN A 70 7.61 -7.48 14.90
C ASN A 70 8.34 -6.17 14.59
N ALA A 71 9.58 -6.25 14.07
CA ALA A 71 10.33 -5.05 13.67
C ALA A 71 9.63 -4.26 12.56
N PHE A 72 8.89 -4.94 11.69
CA PHE A 72 8.03 -4.29 10.70
C PHE A 72 6.85 -3.55 11.37
N ILE A 73 6.13 -4.24 12.27
CA ILE A 73 4.97 -3.69 12.98
C ILE A 73 5.33 -2.47 13.82
N ASP A 74 6.49 -2.49 14.50
CA ASP A 74 6.96 -1.41 15.35
C ASP A 74 7.23 -0.10 14.59
N ARG A 75 7.44 -0.18 13.27
CA ARG A 75 7.69 0.96 12.38
C ARG A 75 6.45 1.43 11.61
N LEU A 76 5.28 0.85 11.89
CA LEU A 76 4.05 1.26 11.23
C LEU A 76 3.50 2.56 11.81
N THR A 77 3.27 3.54 10.95
CA THR A 77 2.72 4.84 11.34
C THR A 77 1.40 5.11 10.61
N GLU A 78 0.61 6.05 11.13
CA GLU A 78 -0.52 6.57 10.36
C GLU A 78 -0.01 7.25 9.08
N PRO A 79 -0.68 7.07 7.93
CA PRO A 79 -0.33 7.80 6.72
C PRO A 79 -0.49 9.30 6.96
N ARG A 80 0.37 10.11 6.33
CA ARG A 80 0.28 11.56 6.48
C ARG A 80 -1.06 12.05 5.89
N PRO A 81 -1.89 12.77 6.67
CA PRO A 81 -3.13 13.31 6.14
C PRO A 81 -2.81 14.36 5.08
N VAL A 82 -3.36 14.19 3.88
CA VAL A 82 -3.31 15.22 2.84
C VAL A 82 -4.35 16.27 3.18
N THR A 83 -3.89 17.44 3.63
CA THR A 83 -4.75 18.62 3.84
C THR A 83 -4.71 19.46 2.58
N LEU A 84 -5.86 19.66 1.94
CA LEU A 84 -5.98 20.50 0.76
C LEU A 84 -6.43 21.91 1.18
N GLU A 85 -5.71 22.93 0.74
CA GLU A 85 -6.11 24.32 0.91
C GLU A 85 -7.23 24.71 -0.07
N GLU A 86 -7.96 25.76 0.27
CA GLU A 86 -8.97 26.33 -0.61
C GLU A 86 -8.33 26.74 -1.96
N GLY A 87 -8.89 26.24 -3.06
CA GLY A 87 -8.38 26.52 -4.42
C GLY A 87 -7.26 25.60 -4.93
N GLN A 88 -6.71 24.68 -4.12
CA GLN A 88 -5.74 23.69 -4.62
C GLN A 88 -6.38 22.66 -5.56
N VAL A 89 -7.65 22.32 -5.35
CA VAL A 89 -8.40 21.42 -6.23
C VAL A 89 -8.77 22.16 -7.51
N ARG A 90 -8.00 21.94 -8.59
CA ARG A 90 -8.27 22.56 -9.90
C ARG A 90 -9.43 21.90 -10.65
N ARG A 91 -9.50 20.57 -10.62
CA ARG A 91 -10.53 19.74 -11.25
C ARG A 91 -10.67 18.45 -10.45
N ALA A 92 -11.89 17.97 -10.29
CA ALA A 92 -12.17 16.65 -9.74
C ALA A 92 -12.80 15.79 -10.83
N TRP A 93 -12.38 14.54 -10.93
CA TRP A 93 -13.16 13.55 -11.66
C TRP A 93 -14.33 13.14 -10.76
N ILE A 94 -15.54 13.22 -11.29
CA ILE A 94 -16.77 12.83 -10.58
C ILE A 94 -17.37 11.68 -11.36
N ASP A 95 -17.71 10.61 -10.65
CA ASP A 95 -18.46 9.50 -11.22
C ASP A 95 -19.73 10.04 -11.92
N PRO A 96 -19.92 9.76 -13.22
CA PRO A 96 -21.05 10.31 -13.97
C PRO A 96 -22.42 9.91 -13.42
N ASP A 97 -22.55 8.72 -12.84
CA ASP A 97 -23.81 8.24 -12.25
C ASP A 97 -24.06 8.88 -10.88
N PHE A 98 -23.00 9.13 -10.11
CA PHE A 98 -23.07 9.97 -8.91
C PHE A 98 -23.50 11.40 -9.24
N LEU A 99 -22.95 12.00 -10.31
CA LEU A 99 -23.30 13.34 -10.75
C LEU A 99 -24.78 13.45 -11.13
N LYS A 100 -25.35 12.43 -11.77
CA LYS A 100 -26.79 12.38 -12.09
C LYS A 100 -27.68 12.39 -10.84
N ARG A 101 -27.23 11.83 -9.71
CA ARG A 101 -28.00 11.81 -8.45
C ARG A 101 -28.04 13.17 -7.78
N LEU A 102 -26.94 13.93 -7.83
CA LEU A 102 -26.88 15.29 -7.28
C LEU A 102 -27.79 16.28 -8.04
N ASN A 103 -27.99 16.04 -9.34
CA ASN A 103 -28.78 16.90 -10.21
C ASN A 103 -30.28 16.54 -10.27
N LYS A 104 -30.70 15.47 -9.59
CA LYS A 104 -32.13 15.18 -9.39
C LYS A 104 -32.64 15.98 -8.19
N LYS A 105 -33.00 17.23 -8.43
CA LYS A 105 -33.94 17.99 -7.58
C LYS A 105 -35.36 17.66 -7.95
#